data_AF-A0A524FBF7-F1
#
_entry.id   AF-A0A524FBF7-F1
#
_cell.length_a   1.000
_cell.length_b   1.000
_cell.length_c   1.000
_cell.angle_alpha   90.00
_cell.angle_beta   90.00
_cell.angle_gamma   90.00
#
_symmetry.space_group_name_H-M   'P 1'
#
loop_
_entity.id
_entity.type
_entity.pdbx_description
1 polymer ?
#
loop_
_entity_poly.entity_id
_entity_poly.type
_entity_poly.pdbx_seq_one_letter_code
_entity_poly.pdbx_strand_id
1 'polypeptide(L)'
;MAIDELINFLKKKGYRDTMTVLSQFKNFRADKHTFYNELNKFSYYNSFFRVKDDMIEKGLISIEENNKKKYVKLTDKGLLIYNKLVEINNLINGK
;
A
#
# COMPACT_ATOMS: atom_id res chain seq x y z
N MET A 1 8.65 7.41 20.52
CA MET A 1 8.81 8.70 19.82
C MET A 1 8.20 8.58 18.42
N ALA A 2 7.92 9.69 17.73
CA ALA A 2 7.26 9.69 16.41
C ALA A 2 7.94 8.77 15.36
N ILE A 3 9.27 8.61 15.44
CA ILE A 3 10.03 7.71 14.56
C ILE A 3 9.71 6.22 14.84
N ASP A 4 9.58 5.82 16.11
CA ASP A 4 9.28 4.43 16.48
C ASP A 4 7.88 4.03 16.00
N GLU A 5 6.91 4.93 16.14
CA GLU A 5 5.54 4.73 15.67
C GLU A 5 5.48 4.58 14.15
N LEU A 6 6.23 5.42 13.43
CA LEU A 6 6.39 5.30 11.97
C LEU A 6 6.99 3.94 11.60
N ILE A 7 8.13 3.57 12.20
CA ILE A 7 8.81 2.31 11.90
C ILE A 7 7.89 1.12 12.19
N ASN A 8 7.17 1.14 13.32
CA ASN A 8 6.22 0.09 13.69
C ASN A 8 5.08 -0.03 12.66
N PHE A 9 4.57 1.09 12.17
CA PHE A 9 3.57 1.09 11.11
C PHE A 9 4.11 0.52 9.80
N LEU A 10 5.28 0.97 9.34
CA LEU A 10 5.91 0.50 8.10
C LEU A 10 6.24 -1.00 8.13
N LYS A 11 6.54 -1.55 9.30
CA LYS A 11 6.83 -2.99 9.52
C LYS A 11 5.58 -3.87 9.50
N LYS A 12 4.35 -3.32 9.53
CA LYS A 12 3.13 -4.14 9.51
C LYS A 12 3.07 -4.94 8.20
N LYS A 13 2.89 -6.27 8.30
CA LYS A 13 2.89 -7.23 7.17
C LYS A 13 2.03 -6.76 5.98
N GLY A 14 0.84 -6.19 6.23
CA GLY A 14 -0.04 -5.70 5.16
C GLY A 14 0.40 -4.41 4.48
N TYR A 15 1.20 -3.55 5.13
CA TYR A 15 1.56 -2.23 4.61
C TYR A 15 2.43 -2.37 3.35
N ARG A 16 3.56 -3.07 3.48
CA ARG A 16 4.50 -3.30 2.38
C ARG A 16 3.82 -4.05 1.24
N ASP A 17 3.03 -5.06 1.56
CA ASP A 17 2.36 -5.88 0.56
C ASP A 17 1.39 -5.03 -0.26
N THR A 18 0.56 -4.21 0.41
CA THR A 18 -0.40 -3.31 -0.25
C THR A 18 0.31 -2.32 -1.17
N MET A 19 1.37 -1.67 -0.69
CA MET A 19 2.17 -0.73 -1.49
C MET A 19 2.79 -1.41 -2.72
N THR A 20 3.34 -2.62 -2.53
CA THR A 20 3.98 -3.39 -3.60
C THR A 20 2.97 -3.80 -4.67
N VAL A 21 1.82 -4.35 -4.28
CA VAL A 21 0.75 -4.70 -5.24
C VAL A 21 0.33 -3.47 -6.04
N LEU A 22 -0.03 -2.38 -5.37
CA LEU A 22 -0.56 -1.19 -6.05
C LEU A 22 0.47 -0.51 -6.95
N SER A 23 1.76 -0.56 -6.60
CA SER A 23 2.85 -0.02 -7.43
C SER A 23 3.01 -0.70 -8.79
N GLN A 24 2.48 -1.92 -8.96
CA GLN A 24 2.57 -2.69 -10.21
C GLN A 24 1.50 -2.30 -11.24
N PHE A 25 0.44 -1.62 -10.82
CA PHE A 25 -0.68 -1.28 -11.68
C PHE A 25 -0.56 0.12 -12.27
N LYS A 26 -1.04 0.27 -13.51
CA LYS A 26 -1.21 1.58 -14.14
C LYS A 26 -2.09 2.48 -13.24
N ASN A 27 -1.68 3.73 -13.06
CA ASN A 27 -2.35 4.71 -12.19
C ASN A 27 -2.45 4.27 -10.71
N PHE A 28 -1.62 3.32 -10.28
CA PHE A 28 -1.57 2.82 -8.90
C PHE A 28 -2.92 2.32 -8.38
N ARG A 29 -3.72 1.73 -9.27
CA ARG A 29 -5.13 1.40 -9.06
C ARG A 29 -5.44 0.02 -9.62
N ALA A 30 -6.10 -0.80 -8.81
CA ALA A 30 -6.62 -2.09 -9.21
C ALA A 30 -8.07 -2.22 -8.75
N ASP A 31 -8.91 -2.95 -9.51
CA ASP A 31 -10.20 -3.36 -8.96
C ASP A 31 -9.97 -4.33 -7.79
N LYS A 32 -10.94 -4.41 -6.88
CA LYS A 32 -10.88 -5.17 -5.64
C LYS A 32 -10.52 -6.63 -5.89
N HIS A 33 -11.06 -7.27 -6.93
CA HIS A 33 -10.81 -8.68 -7.20
C HIS A 33 -9.37 -8.89 -7.67
N THR A 34 -8.92 -8.10 -8.64
CA THR A 34 -7.54 -8.13 -9.14
C THR A 34 -6.52 -7.83 -8.03
N PHE A 35 -6.78 -6.81 -7.21
CA PHE A 35 -5.92 -6.48 -6.06
C PHE A 35 -5.73 -7.67 -5.11
N TYR A 36 -6.81 -8.35 -4.74
CA TYR A 36 -6.70 -9.51 -3.85
C TYR A 36 -6.05 -10.72 -4.49
N ASN A 37 -6.29 -10.94 -5.79
CA ASN A 37 -5.63 -12.02 -6.50
C ASN A 37 -4.12 -11.84 -6.52
N GLU A 38 -3.63 -10.61 -6.79
CA GLU A 38 -2.19 -10.32 -6.72
C GLU A 38 -1.65 -10.40 -5.30
N LEU A 39 -2.38 -9.84 -4.32
CA LEU A 39 -1.97 -9.91 -2.92
C LEU A 39 -1.78 -11.36 -2.44
N ASN A 40 -2.68 -12.26 -2.84
CA ASN A 40 -2.64 -13.67 -2.47
C ASN A 40 -1.47 -14.45 -3.11
N LYS A 41 -0.78 -13.91 -4.12
CA LYS A 41 0.39 -14.60 -4.73
C LYS A 41 1.61 -14.63 -3.81
N PHE A 42 1.74 -13.65 -2.91
CA PHE A 42 2.90 -13.53 -2.03
C PHE A 42 2.56 -13.16 -0.58
N SER A 43 1.30 -12.85 -0.31
CA SER A 43 0.74 -12.60 1.01
C SER A 43 -0.59 -13.33 1.16
N TYR A 44 -1.34 -13.01 2.21
CA TYR A 44 -2.69 -13.54 2.44
C TYR A 44 -3.68 -12.39 2.53
N TYR A 45 -4.90 -12.57 2.03
CA TYR A 45 -6.02 -11.63 2.13
C TYR A 45 -6.10 -10.89 3.47
N ASN A 46 -5.92 -11.62 4.59
CA ASN A 46 -5.98 -11.07 5.95
C ASN A 46 -4.89 -10.05 6.27
N SER A 47 -3.77 -10.00 5.52
CA SER A 47 -2.71 -9.01 5.72
C SER A 47 -3.20 -7.60 5.40
N PHE A 48 -3.96 -7.43 4.31
CA PHE A 48 -4.55 -6.15 3.93
C PHE A 48 -5.55 -5.66 4.99
N PHE A 49 -6.45 -6.51 5.48
CA PHE A 49 -7.46 -6.10 6.45
C PHE A 49 -6.87 -5.58 7.77
N ARG A 50 -5.68 -6.03 8.15
CA ARG A 50 -4.98 -5.56 9.36
C ARG A 50 -4.47 -4.12 9.28
N VAL A 51 -4.31 -3.60 8.07
CA VAL A 51 -3.74 -2.25 7.83
C VAL A 51 -4.67 -1.35 7.05
N LYS A 52 -5.74 -1.90 6.45
CA LYS A 52 -6.67 -1.20 5.56
C LYS A 52 -7.18 0.09 6.18
N ASP A 53 -7.74 0.01 7.38
CA ASP A 53 -8.39 1.16 8.01
C ASP A 53 -7.34 2.22 8.40
N ASP A 54 -6.22 1.83 9.00
CA ASP A 54 -5.10 2.74 9.28
C ASP A 54 -4.57 3.44 8.02
N MET A 55 -4.45 2.72 6.90
CA MET A 55 -3.93 3.27 5.65
C MET A 55 -4.93 4.24 5.00
N ILE A 56 -6.23 3.98 5.12
CA ILE A 56 -7.29 4.89 4.67
C ILE A 56 -7.32 6.14 5.56
N GLU A 57 -7.31 5.98 6.88
CA GLU A 57 -7.33 7.07 7.86
C GLU A 57 -6.11 8.00 7.68
N LYS A 58 -4.94 7.42 7.44
CA LYS A 58 -3.71 8.18 7.16
C LYS A 58 -3.68 8.77 5.74
N GLY A 59 -4.68 8.49 4.91
CA GLY A 59 -4.82 8.99 3.55
C GLY A 59 -3.77 8.44 2.59
N LEU A 60 -3.28 7.22 2.80
CA LEU A 60 -2.26 6.56 1.96
C LEU A 60 -2.91 5.77 0.82
N ILE A 61 -4.08 5.19 1.09
CA ILE A 61 -4.90 4.52 0.07
C ILE A 61 -6.31 5.07 0.08
N SER A 62 -7.04 4.83 -1.01
CA SER A 62 -8.47 5.07 -1.12
C SER A 62 -9.18 3.84 -1.67
N ILE A 63 -10.45 3.69 -1.29
CA ILE A 63 -11.35 2.73 -1.90
C ILE A 63 -12.41 3.52 -2.67
N GLU A 64 -12.35 3.43 -3.99
CA GLU A 64 -13.29 4.11 -4.89
C GLU A 64 -14.34 3.11 -5.39
N GLU A 65 -15.55 3.57 -5.66
CA GLU A 65 -16.58 2.77 -6.32
C GLU A 65 -16.93 3.40 -7.67
N ASN A 66 -16.87 2.61 -8.75
CA ASN A 66 -17.25 3.01 -10.09
C ASN A 66 -18.01 1.86 -10.75
N ASN A 67 -19.25 2.11 -11.20
CA ASN A 67 -20.12 1.13 -11.84
C ASN A 67 -20.25 -0.19 -11.05
N LYS A 68 -20.52 -0.10 -9.73
CA LYS A 68 -20.60 -1.23 -8.79
C LYS A 68 -19.30 -2.03 -8.60
N LYS A 69 -18.19 -1.60 -9.22
CA LYS A 69 -16.85 -2.17 -8.99
C LYS A 69 -16.10 -1.30 -7.99
N LYS A 70 -15.56 -1.94 -6.96
CA LYS A 70 -14.68 -1.30 -5.99
C LYS A 70 -13.24 -1.35 -6.47
N TYR A 71 -12.50 -0.28 -6.26
CA TYR A 71 -11.10 -0.13 -6.64
C TYR A 71 -10.29 0.23 -5.40
N VAL A 72 -9.09 -0.34 -5.28
CA VAL A 72 -8.09 0.06 -4.30
C VAL A 72 -7.03 0.86 -5.03
N LYS A 73 -6.66 2.03 -4.49
CA LYS A 73 -5.76 2.97 -5.16
C LYS A 73 -4.80 3.62 -4.17
N LEU A 74 -3.55 3.85 -4.57
CA LEU A 74 -2.65 4.78 -3.87
C LEU A 74 -3.10 6.22 -4.09
N THR A 75 -3.25 6.97 -3.01
CA THR A 75 -3.43 8.42 -3.10
C THR A 75 -2.11 9.08 -3.53
N ASP A 76 -2.16 10.36 -3.90
CA ASP A 76 -0.94 11.12 -4.20
C ASP A 76 0.01 11.15 -2.99
N LYS A 77 -0.55 11.23 -1.77
CA LYS A 77 0.19 11.11 -0.51
C LYS A 77 0.82 9.73 -0.35
N GLY A 78 0.08 8.66 -0.61
CA GLY A 78 0.59 7.29 -0.54
C GLY A 78 1.73 7.05 -1.52
N LEU A 79 1.58 7.54 -2.75
CA LEU A 79 2.61 7.47 -3.79
C LEU A 79 3.87 8.25 -3.40
N LEU A 80 3.71 9.47 -2.87
CA LEU A 80 4.83 10.28 -2.39
C LEU A 80 5.62 9.54 -1.30
N ILE A 81 4.94 8.93 -0.33
CA ILE A 81 5.57 8.17 0.74
C ILE A 81 6.28 6.93 0.18
N TYR A 82 5.63 6.19 -0.71
CA TYR A 82 6.23 5.03 -1.36
C TYR A 82 7.55 5.40 -2.08
N ASN A 83 7.54 6.47 -2.87
CA ASN A 83 8.73 6.93 -3.60
C ASN A 83 9.85 7.34 -2.64
N LYS A 84 9.54 8.04 -1.54
CA LYS A 84 10.53 8.38 -0.50
C LYS A 84 11.13 7.14 0.16
N LEU A 85 10.34 6.09 0.39
CA LEU A 85 10.85 4.84 0.95
C LEU A 85 11.77 4.11 -0.03
N VAL A 86 11.46 4.15 -1.33
CA VAL A 86 12.33 3.62 -2.39
C VAL A 86 13.65 4.39 -2.45
N GLU A 87 13.59 5.73 -2.39
CA GLU A 87 14.77 6.61 -2.34
C GLU A 87 15.67 6.27 -1.14
N ILE A 88 15.10 6.18 0.06
CA ILE A 88 15.84 5.78 1.28
C ILE A 88 16.48 4.40 1.12
N ASN A 89 15.74 3.43 0.55
CA ASN A 89 16.26 2.09 0.31
C ASN A 89 17.45 2.10 -0.66
N ASN A 90 17.40 2.93 -1.70
CA ASN A 90 18.48 3.06 -2.68
C ASN A 90 19.73 3.68 -2.05
N LEU A 91 19.56 4.74 -1.23
CA LEU A 91 20.64 5.36 -0.47
C LEU A 91 21.34 4.40 0.49
N ILE A 92 20.58 3.53 1.15
CA ILE A 92 21.13 2.53 2.09
C ILE A 92 21.89 1.42 1.35
N ASN A 93 21.35 0.94 0.23
CA ASN A 93 21.88 -0.23 -0.47
C ASN A 93 22.87 0.11 -1.60
N GLY A 94 23.19 1.39 -1.80
CA GLY A 94 24.12 1.83 -2.86
C GLY A 94 23.63 1.51 -4.27
N LYS A 95 22.32 1.60 -4.52
CA LYS A 95 21.70 1.42 -5.85
C LYS A 95 21.25 2.73 -6.44
#